data_AF-A0AA37AB34-F1
#
_entry.id   AF-A0AA37AB34-F1
#
_cell.length_a   1.000
_cell.length_b   1.000
_cell.length_c   1.000
_cell.angle_alpha   90.00
_cell.angle_beta   90.00
_cell.angle_gamma   90.00
#
_symmetry.space_group_name_H-M   'P 1'
#
loop_
_entity.id
_entity.type
_entity.pdbx_description
1 polymer ?
#
loop_
_entity_poly.entity_id
_entity_poly.type
_entity_poly.pdbx_seq_one_letter_code
_entity_poly.pdbx_strand_id
1 'polypeptide(L)'
;MTEEEYAEFAERLSAYNMSQAEFIRQAITGAAIRPIITVSPVNDELLAAVGKLTAEYGRIGGNLNQIARTLNEWHSPYPQLAGEVRAAVSDLAALKFEVLQKVGDAVGNIQTYQL
;
A
#
# COMPACT_ATOMS: atom_id res chain seq x y z
N MET A 1 33.57 50.14 1.30
CA MET A 1 34.78 50.75 1.86
C MET A 1 34.60 52.23 1.84
N THR A 2 34.55 52.85 3.00
CA THR A 2 34.60 54.31 3.16
C THR A 2 36.04 54.80 3.01
N GLU A 3 36.26 56.08 2.72
CA GLU A 3 37.62 56.65 2.62
C GLU A 3 38.41 56.51 3.94
N GLU A 4 37.71 56.58 5.07
CA GLU A 4 38.29 56.35 6.40
C GLU A 4 38.78 54.89 6.57
N GLU A 5 37.99 53.91 6.14
CA GLU A 5 38.38 52.49 6.18
C GLU A 5 39.59 52.20 5.27
N TYR A 6 39.71 52.93 4.14
CA TYR A 6 40.86 52.79 3.25
C TYR A 6 42.13 53.42 3.83
N ALA A 7 42.00 54.58 4.50
CA ALA A 7 43.13 55.25 5.15
C ALA A 7 43.70 54.40 6.31
N GLU A 8 42.84 53.84 7.16
CA GLU A 8 43.24 52.94 8.25
C GLU A 8 43.92 51.67 7.70
N PHE A 9 43.41 51.13 6.59
CA PHE A 9 43.98 49.97 5.93
C PHE A 9 45.36 50.26 5.32
N ALA A 10 45.54 51.44 4.70
CA ALA A 10 46.82 51.87 4.14
C ALA A 10 47.88 52.15 5.21
N GLU A 11 47.49 52.71 6.36
CA GLU A 11 48.38 52.91 7.50
C GLU A 11 48.85 51.57 8.09
N ARG A 12 47.95 50.59 8.19
CA ARG A 12 48.34 49.23 8.61
C ARG A 12 49.30 48.59 7.61
N LEU A 13 49.07 48.75 6.29
CA LEU A 13 49.98 48.23 5.27
C LEU A 13 51.37 48.85 5.34
N SER A 14 51.47 50.15 5.60
CA SER A 14 52.77 50.83 5.75
C SER A 14 53.50 50.40 7.02
N ALA A 15 52.78 50.19 8.13
CA ALA A 15 53.35 49.70 9.39
C ALA A 15 53.92 48.27 9.29
N TYR A 16 53.28 47.40 8.51
CA TYR A 16 53.74 46.02 8.29
C TYR A 16 54.71 45.89 7.10
N ASN A 17 54.99 46.97 6.37
CA ASN A 17 55.91 47.05 5.23
C ASN A 17 55.67 45.93 4.18
N MET A 18 54.41 45.61 3.93
CA MET A 18 53.97 44.49 3.10
C MET A 18 52.98 44.92 2.02
N SER A 19 52.88 44.14 0.94
CA SER A 19 51.91 44.42 -0.12
C SER A 19 50.47 44.13 0.35
N GLN A 20 49.49 44.83 -0.23
CA GLN A 20 48.07 44.59 0.01
C GLN A 20 47.67 43.12 -0.20
N ALA A 21 48.23 42.47 -1.22
CA ALA A 21 48.00 41.06 -1.51
C ALA A 21 48.57 40.14 -0.41
N GLU A 22 49.72 40.48 0.18
CA GLU A 22 50.31 39.77 1.31
C GLU A 22 49.40 39.84 2.55
N PHE A 23 48.91 41.05 2.84
CA PHE A 23 48.07 41.32 4.00
C PHE A 23 46.74 40.58 3.93
N ILE A 24 46.07 40.62 2.77
CA ILE A 24 44.82 39.89 2.54
C ILE A 24 45.05 38.37 2.64
N ARG A 25 46.16 37.86 2.09
CA ARG A 25 46.51 36.43 2.18
C ARG A 25 46.68 36.00 3.63
N GLN A 26 47.46 36.72 4.44
CA GLN A 26 47.65 36.37 5.86
C GLN A 26 46.35 36.47 6.66
N ALA A 27 45.55 37.52 6.42
CA ALA A 27 44.27 37.71 7.09
C ALA A 27 43.29 36.55 6.82
N ILE A 28 43.29 36.01 5.59
CA ILE A 28 42.43 34.88 5.21
C ILE A 28 43.05 33.53 5.64
N THR A 29 44.38 33.37 5.54
CA THR A 29 45.07 32.12 5.95
C THR A 29 44.98 31.87 7.46
N GLY A 30 44.94 32.93 8.28
CA GLY A 30 44.73 32.84 9.73
C GLY A 30 43.26 32.91 10.17
N ALA A 31 42.32 33.21 9.27
CA ALA A 31 40.91 33.35 9.63
C ALA A 31 40.27 31.98 9.84
N ALA A 32 39.70 31.77 11.02
CA ALA A 32 38.86 30.61 11.29
C ALA A 32 37.56 30.72 10.48
N ILE A 33 37.52 30.07 9.31
CA ILE A 33 36.30 29.94 8.50
C ILE A 33 35.38 28.93 9.19
N ARG A 34 34.19 29.37 9.60
CA ARG A 34 33.14 28.52 10.17
C ARG A 34 32.08 28.26 9.10
N PRO A 35 32.16 27.16 8.33
CA PRO A 35 31.11 26.83 7.37
C PRO A 35 29.83 26.48 8.13
N ILE A 36 28.74 27.19 7.82
CA ILE A 36 27.38 26.81 8.27
C ILE A 36 26.83 25.86 7.22
N ILE A 37 26.71 24.57 7.57
CA ILE A 37 26.06 23.57 6.72
C ILE A 37 24.60 23.46 7.16
N THR A 38 23.69 24.02 6.38
CA THR A 38 22.24 23.84 6.58
C THR A 38 21.82 22.51 5.96
N VAL A 39 21.51 21.52 6.81
CA VAL A 39 20.89 20.26 6.39
C VAL A 39 19.39 20.37 6.67
N SER A 40 18.57 20.49 5.62
CA SER A 40 17.11 20.42 5.79
C SER A 40 16.71 18.96 6.07
N PRO A 41 16.09 18.66 7.22
CA PRO A 41 15.70 17.31 7.57
C PRO A 41 14.43 16.96 6.81
N VAL A 42 14.57 16.16 5.74
CA VAL A 42 13.47 15.59 4.96
C VAL A 42 12.63 16.64 4.20
N ASN A 43 12.55 16.49 2.88
CA ASN A 43 11.71 17.35 2.06
C ASN A 43 10.23 17.08 2.39
N ASP A 44 9.51 18.05 2.95
CA ASP A 44 8.09 17.96 3.28
C ASP A 44 7.23 17.50 2.08
N GLU A 45 7.65 17.87 0.87
CA GLU A 45 7.00 17.44 -0.37
C GLU A 45 7.12 15.93 -0.59
N LEU A 46 8.31 15.37 -0.33
CA LEU A 46 8.53 13.93 -0.41
C LEU A 46 7.71 13.20 0.65
N LEU A 47 7.66 13.72 1.88
CA LEU A 47 6.85 13.15 2.95
C LEU A 47 5.35 13.16 2.60
N ALA A 48 4.86 14.26 2.03
CA ALA A 48 3.49 14.37 1.56
C ALA A 48 3.19 13.39 0.40
N ALA A 49 4.11 13.22 -0.54
CA ALA A 49 3.97 12.26 -1.64
C ALA A 49 3.91 10.81 -1.12
N VAL A 50 4.80 10.44 -0.19
CA VAL A 50 4.80 9.12 0.45
C VAL A 50 3.53 8.90 1.29
N GLY A 51 3.05 9.93 1.99
CA GLY A 51 1.79 9.88 2.73
C GLY A 51 0.59 9.59 1.82
N LYS A 52 0.49 10.28 0.67
CA LYS A 52 -0.56 10.03 -0.33
C LYS A 52 -0.51 8.60 -0.86
N LEU A 53 0.69 8.13 -1.22
CA LEU A 53 0.90 6.78 -1.72
C LEU A 53 0.49 5.71 -0.69
N THR A 54 0.84 5.92 0.58
CA THR A 54 0.47 5.03 1.69
C THR A 54 -1.05 4.95 1.85
N ALA A 55 -1.76 6.08 1.73
CA ALA A 55 -3.22 6.11 1.81
C ALA A 55 -3.90 5.39 0.62
N GLU A 56 -3.36 5.50 -0.59
CA GLU A 56 -3.82 4.75 -1.76
C GLU A 56 -3.65 3.23 -1.55
N TYR A 57 -2.48 2.80 -1.06
CA TYR A 57 -2.25 1.38 -0.74
C TYR A 57 -3.20 0.86 0.33
N GLY A 58 -3.52 1.67 1.35
CA GLY A 58 -4.54 1.32 2.36
C GLY A 58 -5.92 1.09 1.75
N ARG A 59 -6.35 1.96 0.81
CA ARG A 59 -7.62 1.80 0.08
C ARG A 59 -7.63 0.55 -0.80
N ILE A 60 -6.56 0.31 -1.55
CA ILE A 60 -6.42 -0.89 -2.39
C ILE A 60 -6.48 -2.16 -1.52
N GLY A 61 -5.74 -2.19 -0.40
CA GLY A 61 -5.78 -3.30 0.54
C GLY A 61 -7.18 -3.55 1.13
N GLY A 62 -7.91 -2.48 1.46
CA GLY A 62 -9.30 -2.55 1.90
C GLY A 62 -10.23 -3.18 0.87
N ASN A 63 -10.12 -2.78 -0.40
CA ASN A 63 -10.90 -3.33 -1.50
C ASN A 63 -10.56 -4.81 -1.73
N LEU A 64 -9.28 -5.17 -1.74
CA LEU A 64 -8.84 -6.56 -1.87
C LEU A 64 -9.36 -7.44 -0.74
N ASN A 65 -9.39 -6.93 0.49
CA ASN A 65 -9.94 -7.65 1.63
C ASN A 65 -11.46 -7.87 1.51
N GLN A 66 -12.20 -6.90 0.97
CA GLN A 66 -13.63 -7.08 0.67
C GLN A 66 -13.84 -8.16 -0.39
N ILE A 67 -13.10 -8.12 -1.49
CA ILE A 67 -13.15 -9.14 -2.55
C ILE A 67 -12.85 -10.53 -1.96
N ALA A 68 -11.80 -10.65 -1.14
CA ALA A 68 -11.46 -11.92 -0.50
C ALA A 68 -12.60 -12.45 0.38
N ARG A 69 -13.25 -11.60 1.17
CA ARG A 69 -14.42 -12.01 1.97
C ARG A 69 -15.57 -12.51 1.10
N THR A 70 -15.94 -11.74 0.07
CA THR A 70 -17.01 -12.13 -0.85
C THR A 70 -16.69 -13.44 -1.58
N LEU A 71 -15.43 -13.66 -1.98
CA LEU A 71 -15.01 -14.92 -2.61
C LEU A 71 -15.01 -16.11 -1.64
N ASN A 72 -14.61 -15.89 -0.38
CA ASN A 72 -14.69 -16.91 0.66
C ASN A 72 -16.15 -17.30 0.95
N GLU A 73 -17.06 -16.32 0.90
CA GLU A 73 -18.49 -16.53 1.07
C GLU A 73 -19.12 -17.23 -0.15
N TRP A 74 -18.54 -17.12 -1.36
CA TRP A 74 -19.11 -17.72 -2.59
C TRP A 74 -19.27 -19.24 -2.53
N HIS A 75 -18.59 -19.94 -1.60
CA HIS A 75 -18.80 -21.36 -1.32
C HIS A 75 -19.96 -21.63 -0.36
N SER A 76 -20.72 -20.63 0.06
CA SER A 76 -21.88 -20.73 0.93
C SER A 76 -22.97 -19.83 0.33
N PRO A 77 -24.18 -20.31 0.03
CA PRO A 77 -24.80 -21.53 0.55
C PRO A 77 -24.74 -22.74 -0.42
N TYR A 78 -23.97 -22.67 -1.52
CA TYR A 78 -24.10 -23.63 -2.62
C TYR A 78 -23.91 -25.12 -2.25
N PRO A 79 -22.92 -25.52 -1.41
CA PRO A 79 -22.79 -26.89 -0.96
C PRO A 79 -23.93 -27.34 -0.06
N GLN A 80 -24.47 -26.47 0.81
CA GLN A 80 -25.66 -26.81 1.61
C GLN A 80 -26.87 -27.00 0.70
N LEU A 81 -27.13 -26.04 -0.20
CA LEU A 81 -28.23 -26.11 -1.16
C LEU A 81 -28.11 -27.34 -2.09
N ALA A 82 -26.91 -27.66 -2.56
CA ALA A 82 -26.67 -28.87 -3.34
C ALA A 82 -26.96 -30.14 -2.54
N GLY A 83 -26.68 -30.14 -1.23
CA GLY A 83 -27.06 -31.23 -0.32
C GLY A 83 -28.58 -31.38 -0.20
N GLU A 84 -29.29 -30.28 0.04
CA GLU A 84 -30.76 -30.25 0.12
C GLU A 84 -31.41 -30.72 -1.18
N VAL A 85 -30.93 -30.24 -2.33
CA VAL A 85 -31.43 -30.66 -3.65
C VAL A 85 -31.20 -32.14 -3.89
N ARG A 86 -30.02 -32.68 -3.54
CA ARG A 86 -29.76 -34.13 -3.66
C ARG A 86 -30.68 -34.96 -2.77
N ALA A 87 -30.93 -34.51 -1.54
CA ALA A 87 -31.86 -35.18 -0.64
C ALA A 87 -33.28 -35.19 -1.22
N ALA A 88 -33.79 -34.04 -1.67
CA ALA A 88 -35.11 -33.93 -2.29
C ALA A 88 -35.25 -34.79 -3.56
N VAL A 89 -34.20 -34.87 -4.38
CA VAL A 89 -34.18 -35.75 -5.56
C VAL A 89 -34.22 -37.23 -5.16
N SER A 90 -33.52 -37.60 -4.08
CA SER A 90 -33.57 -38.97 -3.53
C SER A 90 -34.96 -39.32 -3.02
N ASP A 91 -35.60 -38.42 -2.28
CA ASP A 91 -36.97 -38.61 -1.77
C ASP A 91 -37.97 -38.75 -2.93
N LEU A 92 -37.82 -37.94 -3.99
CA LEU A 92 -38.66 -38.04 -5.18
C LEU A 92 -38.46 -39.37 -5.92
N ALA A 93 -37.23 -39.87 -5.99
CA ALA A 93 -36.94 -41.18 -6.58
C ALA A 93 -37.60 -42.30 -5.77
N ALA A 94 -37.52 -42.26 -4.43
CA ALA A 94 -38.19 -43.20 -3.55
C ALA A 94 -39.72 -43.17 -3.74
N LEU A 95 -40.31 -41.98 -3.79
CA LEU A 95 -41.74 -41.79 -4.03
C LEU A 95 -42.16 -42.35 -5.41
N LYS A 96 -41.35 -42.14 -6.46
CA LYS A 96 -41.59 -42.73 -7.78
C LYS A 96 -41.69 -44.26 -7.69
N PHE A 97 -40.79 -44.91 -6.96
CA PHE A 97 -40.83 -46.38 -6.79
C PHE A 97 -42.07 -46.83 -6.03
N GLU A 98 -42.41 -46.16 -4.94
CA GLU A 98 -43.61 -46.48 -4.16
C GLU A 98 -44.89 -46.37 -5.01
N VAL A 99 -44.99 -45.30 -5.82
CA VAL A 99 -46.12 -45.10 -6.74
C VAL A 99 -46.17 -46.22 -7.79
N LEU A 100 -45.04 -46.58 -8.39
CA LEU A 100 -44.99 -47.65 -9.39
C LEU A 100 -45.40 -49.00 -8.83
N GLN A 101 -44.96 -49.33 -7.60
CA GLN A 101 -45.39 -50.56 -6.91
C GLN A 101 -46.90 -50.58 -6.70
N LYS A 102 -47.47 -49.51 -6.11
CA LYS A 102 -48.91 -49.41 -5.84
C LYS A 102 -49.75 -49.48 -7.11
N VAL A 103 -49.31 -48.86 -8.19
CA VAL A 103 -49.98 -48.94 -9.50
C VAL A 103 -49.87 -50.35 -10.08
N GLY A 104 -48.70 -50.99 -9.99
CA GLY A 104 -48.49 -52.36 -10.41
C GLY A 104 -49.41 -53.36 -9.69
N ASP A 105 -49.57 -53.20 -8.39
CA ASP A 105 -50.50 -54.00 -7.57
C ASP A 105 -51.95 -53.78 -8.00
N ALA A 106 -52.36 -52.53 -8.25
CA ALA A 106 -53.72 -52.20 -8.65
C ALA A 106 -54.08 -52.69 -10.07
N VAL A 107 -53.11 -52.75 -10.98
CA VAL A 107 -53.31 -53.12 -12.39
C VAL A 107 -52.95 -54.60 -12.66
N GLY A 108 -52.40 -55.31 -11.66
CA GLY A 108 -52.11 -56.75 -11.74
C GLY A 108 -50.80 -57.10 -12.47
N ASN A 109 -49.82 -56.19 -12.51
CA ASN A 109 -48.59 -56.36 -13.29
C ASN A 109 -47.33 -56.07 -12.44
N ILE A 110 -47.00 -57.00 -11.53
CA ILE A 110 -45.97 -56.85 -10.49
C ILE A 110 -44.54 -57.09 -11.03
N GLN A 111 -44.40 -57.68 -12.23
CA GLN A 111 -43.09 -58.07 -12.80
C GLN A 111 -42.34 -56.97 -13.57
N THR A 112 -42.93 -55.78 -13.79
CA THR A 112 -42.37 -54.78 -14.71
C THR A 112 -41.45 -53.73 -14.07
N TYR A 113 -41.25 -53.77 -12.75
CA TYR A 113 -40.53 -52.71 -12.02
C TYR A 113 -39.29 -53.21 -11.24
N GLN A 114 -38.59 -54.20 -11.78
CA GLN A 114 -37.25 -54.56 -11.31
C GLN A 114 -36.19 -53.75 -12.07
N LEU A 115 -35.43 -52.97 -11.33
CA LEU A 115 -34.10 -52.45 -11.69
C LEU A 115 -33.19 -52.70 -10.51
#